data_AF-A0AB36GLI7-F1
#
_entry.id   AF-A0AB36GLI7-F1
#
_cell.length_a   1.000
_cell.length_b   1.000
_cell.length_c   1.000
_cell.angle_alpha   90.00
_cell.angle_beta   90.00
_cell.angle_gamma   90.00
#
_symmetry.space_group_name_H-M   'P 1'
#
loop_
_entity.id
_entity.type
_entity.pdbx_description
1 polymer ?
#
loop_
_entity_poly.entity_id
_entity_poly.type
_entity_poly.pdbx_seq_one_letter_code
_entity_poly.pdbx_strand_id
1 'polypeptide(L)'
;MSFPVPRAPKIRPFAPQLPVPALEEVSSGGLMINFDSPDLPVAIIARYNRNRQLEWCLPKGHVEGHESLIETAQREIAEETGITGYIVATLGYIDYWFTSSGQRIHKTVHHYLFCATGGRLTIEHDPDHEAVDVAWVPLAELSQKLSFANERRIADIAREYINTQL
;
A
#
# COMPACT_ATOMS: atom_id res chain seq x y z
N MET A 1 -43.12 55.17 24.45
CA MET A 1 -41.70 55.12 24.08
C MET A 1 -41.48 53.84 23.29
N SER A 2 -41.36 53.92 21.97
CA SER A 2 -41.22 52.77 21.07
C SER A 2 -39.74 52.53 20.77
N PHE A 3 -39.20 51.39 21.17
CA PHE A 3 -37.83 50.99 20.84
C PHE A 3 -37.77 50.44 19.40
N PRO A 4 -36.72 50.74 18.62
CA PRO A 4 -36.57 50.21 17.26
C PRO A 4 -36.18 48.73 17.30
N VAL A 5 -36.80 47.93 16.42
CA VAL A 5 -36.47 46.51 16.22
C VAL A 5 -35.19 46.40 15.37
N PRO A 6 -34.16 45.63 15.78
CA PRO A 6 -32.98 45.42 14.95
C PRO A 6 -33.32 44.62 13.69
N ARG A 7 -32.78 45.02 12.54
CA ARG A 7 -32.90 44.22 11.30
C ARG A 7 -32.05 42.96 11.41
N ALA A 8 -32.65 41.82 11.05
CA ALA A 8 -31.95 40.54 10.97
C ALA A 8 -30.73 40.64 10.02
N PRO A 9 -29.58 40.02 10.37
CA PRO A 9 -28.43 39.98 9.47
C PRO A 9 -28.80 39.25 8.18
N LYS A 10 -28.39 39.80 7.04
CA LYS A 10 -28.54 39.12 5.74
C LYS A 10 -27.64 37.88 5.74
N ILE A 11 -28.25 36.69 5.86
CA ILE A 11 -27.56 35.42 5.65
C ILE A 11 -27.15 35.38 4.18
N ARG A 12 -25.84 35.44 3.92
CA ARG A 12 -25.32 35.14 2.58
C ARG A 12 -25.59 33.66 2.31
N PRO A 13 -26.17 33.29 1.16
CA PRO A 13 -26.32 31.87 0.82
C PRO A 13 -24.93 31.23 0.82
N PHE A 14 -24.76 30.18 1.62
CA PHE A 14 -23.59 29.31 1.56
C PHE A 14 -23.59 28.69 0.17
N ALA A 15 -22.75 29.18 -0.73
CA ALA A 15 -22.55 28.52 -2.01
C ALA A 15 -22.09 27.08 -1.70
N PRO A 16 -22.75 26.04 -2.24
CA PRO A 16 -22.23 24.70 -2.10
C PRO A 16 -20.84 24.71 -2.74
N GLN A 17 -19.80 24.59 -1.91
CA GLN A 17 -18.47 24.30 -2.42
C GLN A 17 -18.61 22.96 -3.12
N LEU A 18 -18.53 22.97 -4.45
CA LEU A 18 -18.40 21.74 -5.23
C LEU A 18 -17.27 20.93 -4.58
N PRO A 19 -17.49 19.63 -4.27
CA PRO A 19 -16.44 18.82 -3.67
C PRO A 19 -15.20 18.94 -4.55
N VAL A 20 -14.06 19.30 -3.93
CA VAL A 20 -12.78 19.30 -4.64
C VAL A 20 -12.62 17.92 -5.28
N PRO A 21 -12.43 17.81 -6.61
CA PRO A 21 -12.26 16.52 -7.25
C PRO A 21 -11.11 15.78 -6.57
N ALA A 22 -11.38 14.57 -6.10
CA ALA A 22 -10.35 13.72 -5.59
C ALA A 22 -9.43 13.31 -6.74
N LEU A 23 -8.11 13.39 -6.52
CA LEU A 23 -7.17 12.72 -7.41
C LEU A 23 -7.19 11.23 -7.07
N GLU A 24 -7.49 10.38 -8.06
CA GLU A 24 -7.41 8.93 -7.91
C GLU A 24 -5.96 8.50 -8.16
N GLU A 25 -5.45 7.66 -7.27
CA GLU A 25 -4.09 7.11 -7.35
C GLU A 25 -4.16 5.59 -7.22
N VAL A 26 -3.60 4.87 -8.19
CA VAL A 26 -3.61 3.41 -8.21
C VAL A 26 -2.19 2.90 -8.08
N SER A 27 -2.00 2.01 -7.11
CA SER A 27 -0.77 1.29 -6.87
C SER A 27 -1.01 -0.22 -6.88
N SER A 28 0.06 -0.98 -7.03
CA SER A 28 0.02 -2.43 -7.00
C SER A 28 1.26 -3.00 -6.32
N GLY A 29 1.10 -4.13 -5.64
CA GLY A 29 2.16 -4.77 -4.87
C GLY A 29 1.72 -6.11 -4.29
N GLY A 30 2.34 -6.55 -3.21
CA GLY A 30 1.90 -7.77 -2.54
C GLY A 30 2.96 -8.53 -1.75
N LEU A 31 2.75 -9.84 -1.68
CA LEU A 31 3.58 -10.77 -0.93
C LEU A 31 4.39 -11.63 -1.88
N MET A 32 5.71 -11.56 -1.77
CA MET A 32 6.63 -12.48 -2.42
C MET A 32 7.10 -13.51 -1.40
N ILE A 33 6.71 -14.78 -1.59
CA ILE A 33 6.95 -15.85 -0.63
C ILE A 33 7.97 -16.84 -1.19
N ASN A 34 8.95 -17.19 -0.37
CA ASN A 34 9.84 -18.31 -0.67
C ASN A 34 9.22 -19.63 -0.20
N PHE A 35 8.65 -20.39 -1.14
CA PHE A 35 8.03 -21.69 -0.87
C PHE A 35 9.03 -22.83 -0.65
N ASP A 36 10.32 -22.63 -0.96
CA ASP A 36 11.37 -23.64 -0.72
C ASP A 36 11.82 -23.69 0.75
N SER A 37 11.41 -22.70 1.56
CA SER A 37 11.74 -22.62 2.98
C SER A 37 10.55 -23.05 3.84
N PRO A 38 10.75 -23.86 4.90
CA PRO A 38 9.66 -24.39 5.72
C PRO A 38 8.87 -23.32 6.49
N ASP A 39 9.46 -22.15 6.75
CA ASP A 39 8.85 -21.01 7.43
C ASP A 39 8.15 -20.02 6.48
N LEU A 40 8.17 -20.32 5.17
CA LEU A 40 7.51 -19.55 4.10
C LEU A 40 7.79 -18.04 4.22
N PRO A 41 9.05 -17.60 4.27
CA PRO A 41 9.35 -16.22 4.56
C PRO A 41 8.89 -15.32 3.41
N VAL A 42 8.45 -14.13 3.78
CA VAL A 42 7.91 -13.09 2.89
C VAL A 42 8.86 -11.92 2.83
N ALA A 43 9.17 -11.44 1.63
CA ALA A 43 9.98 -10.24 1.45
C ALA A 43 9.15 -9.00 1.77
N ILE A 44 9.63 -8.18 2.69
CA ILE A 44 9.04 -6.89 3.06
C ILE A 44 10.11 -5.81 3.12
N ILE A 45 9.68 -4.55 3.03
CA ILE A 45 10.56 -3.39 3.11
C ILE A 45 10.28 -2.55 4.34
N ALA A 46 11.27 -1.76 4.74
CA ALA A 46 11.10 -0.70 5.71
C ALA A 46 11.29 0.67 5.05
N ARG A 47 10.52 1.66 5.49
CA ARG A 47 10.64 3.05 5.05
C ARG A 47 10.45 4.02 6.21
N TYR A 48 10.88 5.27 6.04
CA TYR A 48 10.61 6.33 7.02
C TYR A 48 9.28 7.01 6.73
N ASN A 49 8.44 7.12 7.76
CA ASN A 49 7.25 7.95 7.69
C ASN A 49 7.59 9.45 7.84
N ARG A 50 6.56 10.31 7.75
CA ARG A 50 6.70 11.77 7.90
C ARG A 50 7.28 12.20 9.25
N ASN A 51 7.14 11.36 10.29
CA ASN A 51 7.69 11.59 11.62
C ASN A 51 9.08 10.96 11.82
N ARG A 52 9.73 10.49 10.75
CA ARG A 52 11.03 9.79 10.76
C ARG A 52 11.02 8.51 11.59
N GLN A 53 9.86 7.88 11.75
CA GLN A 53 9.75 6.56 12.36
C GLN A 53 9.83 5.49 11.27
N LEU A 54 10.54 4.40 11.58
CA LEU A 54 10.67 3.28 10.68
C LEU A 54 9.36 2.47 10.66
N GLU A 55 8.82 2.23 9.47
CA GLU A 55 7.61 1.44 9.25
C GLU A 55 7.91 0.30 8.29
N TRP A 56 7.51 -0.91 8.68
CA TRP A 56 7.62 -2.09 7.83
C TRP A 56 6.31 -2.28 7.07
N CYS A 57 6.40 -2.43 5.75
CA CYS A 57 5.25 -2.57 4.88
C CYS A 57 5.49 -3.56 3.74
N LEU A 58 4.38 -3.96 3.11
CA LEU A 58 4.44 -4.72 1.87
C LEU A 58 5.00 -3.85 0.73
N PRO A 59 5.85 -4.41 -0.16
CA PRO A 59 6.32 -3.72 -1.33
C PRO A 59 5.17 -3.41 -2.31
N LYS A 60 5.19 -2.22 -2.89
CA LYS A 60 4.16 -1.69 -3.80
C LYS A 60 4.66 -0.37 -4.43
N GLY A 61 4.12 -0.04 -5.60
CA GLY A 61 4.25 1.31 -6.16
C GLY A 61 3.22 1.57 -7.25
N HIS A 62 3.40 2.65 -8.00
CA HIS A 62 2.38 3.19 -8.91
C HIS A 62 2.32 2.41 -10.22
N VAL A 63 1.13 2.37 -10.81
CA VAL A 63 0.99 1.86 -12.18
C VAL A 63 1.66 2.84 -13.14
N GLU A 64 2.60 2.33 -13.94
CA GLU A 64 3.31 3.13 -14.93
C GLU A 64 2.87 2.80 -16.36
N GLY A 65 2.80 3.82 -17.21
CA GLY A 65 2.51 3.65 -18.64
C GLY A 65 1.23 2.87 -18.94
N HIS A 66 1.39 1.64 -19.42
CA HIS A 66 0.31 0.73 -19.83
C HIS A 66 0.40 -0.63 -19.14
N GLU A 67 1.13 -0.72 -18.02
CA GLU A 67 1.23 -1.94 -17.23
C GLU A 67 -0.15 -2.40 -16.73
N SER A 68 -0.36 -3.71 -16.72
CA SER A 68 -1.40 -4.32 -15.91
C SER A 68 -1.04 -4.24 -14.43
N LEU A 69 -2.04 -4.31 -13.55
CA LEU A 69 -1.82 -4.30 -12.11
C LEU A 69 -0.87 -5.42 -11.63
N ILE A 70 -0.88 -6.57 -12.30
CA ILE A 70 0.00 -7.69 -11.96
C ILE A 70 1.44 -7.39 -12.39
N GLU A 71 1.64 -6.84 -13.59
CA GLU A 71 2.96 -6.42 -14.08
C GLU A 71 3.55 -5.35 -13.17
N THR A 72 2.76 -4.34 -12.79
CA THR A 72 3.17 -3.33 -11.80
C THR A 72 3.58 -3.98 -10.49
N ALA A 73 2.75 -4.86 -9.89
CA ALA A 73 3.12 -5.51 -8.63
C ALA A 73 4.42 -6.31 -8.74
N GLN A 74 4.62 -7.02 -9.85
CA GLN A 74 5.82 -7.82 -10.07
C GLN A 74 7.08 -6.94 -10.23
N ARG A 75 6.99 -5.83 -10.98
CA ARG A 75 8.07 -4.85 -11.12
C ARG A 75 8.42 -4.22 -9.77
N GLU A 76 7.42 -3.69 -9.08
CA GLU A 76 7.59 -2.98 -7.80
C GLU A 76 8.22 -3.87 -6.73
N ILE A 77 7.75 -5.11 -6.59
CA ILE A 77 8.38 -6.08 -5.69
C ILE A 77 9.85 -6.30 -6.06
N ALA A 78 10.17 -6.44 -7.34
CA ALA A 78 11.54 -6.68 -7.78
C ALA A 78 12.45 -5.45 -7.58
N GLU A 79 11.92 -4.24 -7.76
CA GLU A 79 12.64 -2.98 -7.53
C GLU A 79 12.91 -2.76 -6.04
N GLU A 80 11.89 -2.87 -5.20
CA GLU A 80 12.01 -2.56 -3.77
C GLU A 80 12.67 -3.69 -2.95
N THR A 81 12.62 -4.94 -3.43
CA THR A 81 13.17 -6.10 -2.68
C THR A 81 14.31 -6.84 -3.37
N GLY A 82 14.50 -6.64 -4.68
CA GLY A 82 15.47 -7.41 -5.47
C GLY A 82 15.05 -8.86 -5.76
N ILE A 83 13.84 -9.27 -5.38
CA ILE A 83 13.33 -10.64 -5.55
C ILE A 83 12.37 -10.72 -6.73
N THR A 84 12.53 -11.77 -7.54
CA THR A 84 11.66 -12.05 -8.69
C THR A 84 10.90 -13.35 -8.48
N GLY A 85 9.75 -13.45 -9.15
CA GLY A 85 8.83 -14.57 -8.98
C GLY A 85 7.69 -14.56 -9.98
N TYR A 86 6.75 -15.48 -9.80
CA TYR A 86 5.52 -15.57 -10.59
C TYR A 86 4.28 -15.45 -9.70
N ILE A 87 3.20 -14.95 -10.28
CA ILE A 87 1.92 -14.78 -9.58
C ILE A 87 1.30 -16.15 -9.23
N VAL A 88 0.79 -16.25 -8.01
CA VAL A 88 0.05 -17.39 -7.47
C VAL A 88 -1.44 -17.05 -7.35
N ALA A 89 -1.77 -15.90 -6.77
CA ALA A 89 -3.17 -15.52 -6.50
C ALA A 89 -3.37 -14.01 -6.36
N THR A 90 -4.62 -13.56 -6.52
CA THR A 90 -5.06 -12.21 -6.15
C THR A 90 -5.55 -12.21 -4.70
N LEU A 91 -5.06 -11.27 -3.88
CA LEU A 91 -5.41 -11.19 -2.45
C LEU A 91 -6.44 -10.10 -2.14
N GLY A 92 -6.65 -9.16 -3.06
CA GLY A 92 -7.64 -8.09 -2.94
C GLY A 92 -7.00 -6.71 -3.09
N TYR A 93 -7.62 -5.70 -2.49
CA TYR A 93 -7.11 -4.34 -2.51
C TYR A 93 -7.36 -3.64 -1.17
N ILE A 94 -6.60 -2.58 -0.94
CA ILE A 94 -6.75 -1.65 0.17
C ILE A 94 -6.97 -0.27 -0.44
N ASP A 95 -8.01 0.44 0.00
CA ASP A 95 -8.18 1.85 -0.34
C ASP A 95 -8.16 2.76 0.90
N TYR A 96 -7.67 3.98 0.73
CA TYR A 96 -7.69 5.00 1.76
C TYR A 96 -7.58 6.41 1.18
N TRP A 97 -7.98 7.37 1.99
CA TRP A 97 -7.94 8.79 1.65
C TRP A 97 -6.80 9.49 2.38
N PHE A 98 -6.04 10.33 1.68
CA PHE A 98 -5.06 11.22 2.29
C PHE A 98 -5.02 12.58 1.61
N THR A 99 -4.25 13.50 2.17
CA THR A 99 -4.01 14.83 1.58
C THR A 99 -2.53 15.00 1.32
N SER A 100 -2.21 15.41 0.09
CA SER A 100 -0.87 15.77 -0.35
C SER A 100 -0.94 17.05 -1.17
N SER A 101 -0.04 18.01 -0.91
CA SER A 101 0.01 19.30 -1.63
C SER A 101 -1.35 20.03 -1.76
N GLY A 102 -2.19 19.94 -0.71
CA GLY A 102 -3.51 20.56 -0.69
C GLY A 102 -4.59 19.84 -1.50
N GLN A 103 -4.27 18.73 -2.15
CA GLN A 103 -5.21 17.89 -2.88
C GLN A 103 -5.61 16.68 -2.05
N ARG A 104 -6.90 16.34 -2.09
CA ARG A 104 -7.42 15.11 -1.51
C ARG A 104 -7.19 13.99 -2.52
N ILE A 105 -6.50 12.94 -2.10
CA ILE A 105 -6.15 11.79 -2.92
C ILE A 105 -6.89 10.56 -2.38
N HIS A 106 -7.51 9.82 -3.30
CA HIS A 106 -8.05 8.49 -3.04
C HIS A 106 -7.07 7.46 -3.60
N LYS A 107 -6.42 6.72 -2.71
CA LYS A 107 -5.42 5.73 -3.09
C LYS A 107 -6.00 4.34 -3.00
N THR A 108 -5.86 3.57 -4.07
CA THR A 108 -6.20 2.15 -4.15
C THR A 108 -4.91 1.35 -4.39
N VAL A 109 -4.66 0.33 -3.58
CA VAL A 109 -3.48 -0.54 -3.67
C VAL A 109 -3.94 -1.98 -3.86
N HIS A 110 -3.66 -2.55 -5.04
CA HIS A 110 -3.95 -3.94 -5.36
C HIS A 110 -2.85 -4.85 -4.81
N HIS A 111 -3.24 -5.99 -4.24
CA HIS A 111 -2.32 -6.93 -3.62
C HIS A 111 -2.45 -8.33 -4.22
N TYR A 112 -1.31 -8.94 -4.47
CA TYR A 112 -1.18 -10.28 -5.05
C TYR A 112 -0.23 -11.14 -4.21
N LEU A 113 -0.36 -12.45 -4.37
CA LEU A 113 0.55 -13.45 -3.84
C LEU A 113 1.46 -13.93 -4.96
N PHE A 114 2.76 -13.95 -4.72
CA PHE A 114 3.79 -14.43 -5.63
C PHE A 114 4.63 -15.52 -4.99
N CYS A 115 5.12 -16.43 -5.83
CA CYS A 115 6.12 -17.43 -5.49
C CYS A 115 7.49 -16.94 -5.97
N ALA A 116 8.44 -16.81 -5.04
CA ALA A 116 9.81 -16.39 -5.33
C ALA A 116 10.54 -17.48 -6.13
N THR A 117 11.22 -17.07 -7.20
CA THR A 117 12.02 -17.97 -8.04
C THR A 117 13.49 -17.59 -8.09
N GLY A 118 13.86 -16.42 -7.59
CA GLY A 118 15.24 -15.95 -7.61
C GLY A 118 15.40 -14.50 -7.17
N GLY A 119 16.58 -13.96 -7.43
CA GLY A 119 16.97 -12.64 -6.94
C GLY A 119 17.71 -12.70 -5.61
N ARG A 120 18.10 -11.53 -5.10
CA ARG A 120 18.78 -11.35 -3.82
C ARG A 120 18.18 -10.14 -3.15
N LEU A 121 17.92 -10.25 -1.84
CA LEU A 121 17.47 -9.11 -1.05
C LEU A 121 18.41 -7.91 -1.23
N THR A 122 17.85 -6.85 -1.81
CA THR A 122 18.51 -5.56 -1.96
C THR A 122 17.45 -4.49 -2.21
N ILE A 123 17.72 -3.28 -1.74
CA ILE A 123 16.94 -2.07 -2.05
C ILE A 123 17.63 -1.22 -3.13
N GLU A 124 18.77 -1.68 -3.66
CA GLU A 124 19.58 -0.91 -4.61
C GLU A 124 18.87 -0.65 -5.95
N HIS A 125 17.81 -1.39 -6.25
CA HIS A 125 17.03 -1.24 -7.47
C HIS A 125 15.82 -0.31 -7.31
N ASP A 126 15.50 0.14 -6.09
CA ASP A 126 14.40 1.06 -5.82
C ASP A 126 14.73 2.44 -6.44
N PRO A 127 13.99 2.88 -7.48
CA PRO A 127 14.27 4.12 -8.18
C PRO A 127 13.99 5.37 -7.32
N ASP A 128 13.05 5.27 -6.38
CA ASP A 128 12.61 6.37 -5.54
C ASP A 128 13.37 6.43 -4.20
N HIS A 129 14.12 5.36 -3.89
CA HIS A 129 14.82 5.16 -2.63
C HIS A 129 13.89 5.36 -1.41
N GLU A 130 12.62 4.97 -1.54
CA GLU A 130 11.67 4.95 -0.42
C GLU A 130 12.05 3.86 0.59
N ALA A 131 12.49 2.71 0.09
CA ALA A 131 12.94 1.59 0.89
C ALA A 131 14.32 1.91 1.51
N VAL A 132 14.43 1.75 2.83
CA VAL A 132 15.67 1.95 3.59
C VAL A 132 16.22 0.66 4.18
N ASP A 133 15.40 -0.39 4.18
CA ASP A 133 15.78 -1.74 4.59
C ASP A 133 14.86 -2.77 3.91
N VAL A 134 15.31 -4.02 3.82
CA VAL A 134 14.55 -5.13 3.26
C VAL A 134 14.84 -6.41 4.04
N ALA A 135 13.80 -7.21 4.31
CA ALA A 135 13.94 -8.43 5.07
C ALA A 135 13.04 -9.55 4.57
N TRP A 136 13.54 -10.77 4.70
CA TRP A 136 12.73 -11.98 4.74
C TRP A 136 12.15 -12.12 6.14
N VAL A 137 10.83 -12.24 6.24
CA VAL A 137 10.13 -12.42 7.53
C VAL A 137 9.26 -13.67 7.47
N PRO A 138 9.37 -14.59 8.44
CA PRO A 138 8.53 -15.79 8.49
C PRO A 138 7.04 -15.44 8.38
N LEU A 139 6.28 -16.20 7.60
CA LEU A 139 4.85 -15.93 7.38
C LEU A 139 4.05 -15.85 8.70
N ALA A 140 4.43 -16.66 9.68
CA ALA A 140 3.79 -16.68 10.99
C ALA A 140 4.00 -15.38 11.80
N GLU A 141 5.08 -14.64 11.54
CA GLU A 141 5.45 -13.41 12.25
C GLU A 141 5.06 -12.14 11.48
N LEU A 142 4.71 -12.28 10.20
CA LEU A 142 4.48 -11.17 9.27
C LEU A 142 3.46 -10.15 9.80
N SER A 143 2.30 -10.61 10.27
CA SER A 143 1.24 -9.73 10.80
C SER A 143 1.67 -8.94 12.05
N GLN A 144 2.69 -9.40 12.79
CA GLN A 144 3.23 -8.66 13.94
C GLN A 144 4.27 -7.62 13.51
N LYS A 145 5.01 -7.91 12.44
CA LYS A 145 6.05 -7.04 11.89
C LYS A 145 5.49 -5.85 11.12
N LEU A 146 4.44 -6.05 10.32
CA LEU A 146 3.86 -4.99 9.48
C LEU A 146 3.28 -3.85 10.33
N SER A 147 3.56 -2.61 9.95
CA SER A 147 3.12 -1.42 10.67
C SER A 147 1.63 -1.11 10.49
N PHE A 148 1.04 -1.51 9.36
CA PHE A 148 -0.32 -1.11 9.00
C PHE A 148 -1.34 -2.25 9.14
N ALA A 149 -2.45 -1.97 9.83
CA ALA A 149 -3.48 -2.97 10.13
C ALA A 149 -4.19 -3.53 8.89
N ASN A 150 -4.28 -2.77 7.82
CA ASN A 150 -4.83 -3.19 6.54
C ASN A 150 -3.88 -4.19 5.82
N GLU A 151 -2.58 -3.94 5.81
CA GLU A 151 -1.59 -4.88 5.25
C GLU A 151 -1.51 -6.17 6.06
N ARG A 152 -1.66 -6.09 7.40
CA ARG A 152 -1.79 -7.29 8.26
C ARG A 152 -2.96 -8.18 7.82
N ARG A 153 -4.09 -7.60 7.41
CA ARG A 153 -5.23 -8.36 6.88
C ARG A 153 -4.89 -9.05 5.56
N ILE A 154 -4.15 -8.38 4.67
CA ILE A 154 -3.68 -9.00 3.42
C ILE A 154 -2.74 -10.18 3.72
N ALA A 155 -1.83 -10.03 4.69
CA ALA A 155 -0.97 -11.13 5.15
C ALA A 155 -1.78 -12.31 5.73
N ASP A 156 -2.81 -12.02 6.52
CA ASP A 156 -3.69 -13.06 7.06
C ASP A 156 -4.47 -13.79 5.95
N ILE A 157 -4.96 -13.07 4.93
CA ILE A 157 -5.63 -13.66 3.75
C ILE A 157 -4.66 -14.56 2.98
N ALA A 158 -3.42 -14.12 2.76
CA ALA A 158 -2.41 -14.94 2.09
C ALA A 158 -2.12 -16.23 2.88
N ARG A 159 -1.99 -16.14 4.20
CA ARG A 159 -1.79 -17.30 5.07
C ARG A 159 -2.96 -18.28 5.00
N GLU A 160 -4.19 -17.79 5.02
CA GLU A 160 -5.38 -18.62 4.88
C GLU A 160 -5.45 -19.29 3.49
N TYR A 161 -5.12 -18.55 2.44
CA TYR A 161 -5.03 -19.09 1.09
C TYR A 161 -4.03 -20.25 1.00
N ILE A 162 -2.82 -20.06 1.53
CA ILE A 162 -1.77 -21.09 1.54
C ILE A 162 -2.22 -22.32 2.32
N ASN A 163 -2.81 -22.16 3.51
CA ASN A 163 -3.22 -23.30 4.33
C ASN A 163 -4.41 -24.09 3.75
N THR A 164 -5.18 -23.51 2.83
CA THR A 164 -6.41 -24.13 2.32
C THR A 164 -6.31 -24.59 0.87
N GLN A 165 -5.43 -23.98 0.07
CA GLN A 165 -5.35 -24.21 -1.38
C GLN A 165 -3.99 -24.77 -1.85
N LEU A 166 -2.98 -24.84 -0.96
CA LEU A 166 -1.65 -25.39 -1.24
C LEU A 166 -1.28 -26.45 -0.19
#